data_AF-A0A4S2AEA9-F1
#
_entry.id   AF-A0A4S2AEA9-F1
#
_cell.length_a   1.000
_cell.length_b   1.000
_cell.length_c   1.000
_cell.angle_alpha   90.00
_cell.angle_beta   90.00
_cell.angle_gamma   90.00
#
_symmetry.space_group_name_H-M   'P 1'
#
loop_
_entity.id
_entity.type
_entity.pdbx_description
1 polymer ?
#
loop_
_entity_poly.entity_id
_entity_poly.type
_entity_poly.pdbx_seq_one_letter_code
_entity_poly.pdbx_strand_id
1 'polypeptide(L)'
;MRKKGKKKKDKDNKMTPFEKIISEVAAEYTGEKYLEECMKFPVDAKERIARRHRLIALGFVKGSTLDEVNESLAAGGCEKLYARSLWEMTLSYVFLNGLSYKECMKLHQIAKDARSRWGIQEKWFPGGKITVPQLEGYIRENSGEPEECLVTGRVTKRMEQVMKGLDGSEREYRTLLLDNLEHFSKAREKTKYYFCKYLCRYLWQKIEDAAKAVGQGKDKDAIFEDMNMFQIITVSKRKKRAPKEIRELFRNAPISCRGIFDAFDNFYFGYVTTEWKDILWESYGKIEVLSEEKKAELAEKIRSHNPSLKEKTNDEVIEEGMRRQEQKECSLDEKHKKGEKKSYQSGRNGENVIRKYIRGVLDVDRTTLICFLLFFSSGTELPPEEVLSRERLDNILEECGFYALDNEREFDDFILYYMEAEDPASYLVDEVMRYAQMEKNSPLYKTFLESRSMEEEWEKLGI
;
A
#
# COMPACT_ATOMS: atom_id res chain seq x y z
N MET A 1 -34.37 6.93 -58.77
CA MET A 1 -33.40 7.79 -58.04
C MET A 1 -34.01 8.27 -56.74
N ARG A 2 -33.54 7.79 -55.58
CA ARG A 2 -33.76 8.43 -54.27
C ARG A 2 -32.53 8.13 -53.40
N LYS A 3 -31.64 9.12 -53.29
CA LYS A 3 -30.45 9.07 -52.42
C LYS A 3 -30.93 8.97 -50.96
N LYS A 4 -30.68 7.84 -50.29
CA LYS A 4 -30.77 7.76 -48.83
C LYS A 4 -29.55 8.47 -48.26
N GLY A 5 -29.78 9.63 -47.64
CA GLY A 5 -28.75 10.35 -46.89
C GLY A 5 -28.24 9.48 -45.74
N LYS A 6 -26.93 9.26 -45.69
CA LYS A 6 -26.23 8.80 -44.49
C LYS A 6 -26.47 9.83 -43.38
N LYS A 7 -27.19 9.46 -42.33
CA LYS A 7 -27.10 10.16 -41.04
C LYS A 7 -25.63 10.11 -40.60
N LYS A 8 -24.94 11.26 -40.64
CA LYS A 8 -23.74 11.48 -39.84
C LYS A 8 -24.15 11.18 -38.39
N LYS A 9 -23.51 10.20 -37.76
CA LYS A 9 -23.51 10.11 -36.31
C LYS A 9 -22.74 11.33 -35.83
N ASP A 10 -23.42 12.27 -35.19
CA ASP A 10 -22.76 13.22 -34.32
C ASP A 10 -21.97 12.40 -33.29
N LYS A 11 -20.65 12.58 -33.27
CA LYS A 11 -19.86 12.21 -32.11
C LYS A 11 -20.21 13.25 -31.04
N ASP A 12 -21.26 12.97 -30.27
CA ASP A 12 -21.54 13.73 -29.06
C ASP A 12 -20.25 13.78 -28.23
N ASN A 13 -19.80 15.00 -27.97
CA ASN A 13 -18.67 15.34 -27.13
C ASN A 13 -18.99 14.94 -25.69
N LYS A 14 -18.89 13.64 -25.37
CA LYS A 14 -19.15 13.12 -24.02
C LYS A 14 -18.04 13.61 -23.09
N MET A 15 -18.41 14.43 -22.12
CA MET A 15 -17.54 14.81 -21.01
C MET A 15 -16.90 13.57 -20.37
N THR A 16 -15.59 13.66 -20.13
CA THR A 16 -14.82 12.69 -19.35
C THR A 16 -15.38 12.58 -17.93
N PRO A 17 -15.14 11.45 -17.23
CA PRO A 17 -15.50 11.34 -15.82
C PRO A 17 -14.95 12.49 -14.98
N PHE A 18 -13.72 12.96 -15.21
CA PHE A 18 -13.16 14.07 -14.44
C PHE A 18 -13.80 15.43 -14.76
N GLU A 19 -14.14 15.70 -16.02
CA GLU A 19 -14.91 16.90 -16.38
C GLU A 19 -16.27 16.94 -15.68
N LYS A 20 -16.91 15.78 -15.50
CA LYS A 20 -18.15 15.69 -14.72
C LYS A 20 -17.91 16.05 -13.26
N ILE A 21 -16.81 15.58 -12.65
CA ILE A 21 -16.43 15.96 -11.27
C ILE A 21 -16.28 17.48 -11.18
N ILE A 22 -15.53 18.10 -12.10
CA ILE A 22 -15.33 19.56 -12.09
C ILE A 22 -16.68 20.29 -12.21
N SER A 23 -17.56 19.84 -13.10
CA SER A 23 -18.88 20.43 -13.27
C SER A 23 -19.78 20.25 -12.04
N GLU A 24 -19.77 19.07 -11.42
CA GLU A 24 -20.52 18.79 -10.19
C GLU A 24 -19.99 19.67 -9.04
N VAL A 25 -18.67 19.73 -8.85
CA VAL A 25 -18.01 20.58 -7.84
C VAL A 25 -18.26 22.07 -8.09
N ALA A 26 -18.23 22.53 -9.34
CA ALA A 26 -18.50 23.94 -9.67
C ALA A 26 -19.96 24.33 -9.40
N ALA A 27 -20.91 23.43 -9.71
CA ALA A 27 -22.33 23.65 -9.42
C ALA A 27 -22.59 23.72 -7.90
N GLU A 28 -21.91 22.88 -7.11
CA GLU A 28 -21.99 22.93 -5.65
C GLU A 28 -21.29 24.17 -5.08
N TYR A 29 -20.13 24.55 -5.60
CA TYR A 29 -19.36 25.71 -5.12
C TYR A 29 -20.05 27.06 -5.36
N THR A 30 -20.85 27.17 -6.42
CA THR A 30 -21.62 28.40 -6.72
C THR A 30 -22.89 28.55 -5.86
N GLY A 31 -23.29 27.51 -5.13
CA GLY A 31 -24.30 27.59 -4.07
C GLY A 31 -23.65 27.85 -2.72
N GLU A 32 -23.93 28.98 -2.07
CA GLU A 32 -23.34 29.38 -0.79
C GLU A 32 -23.50 28.31 0.33
N LYS A 33 -22.44 27.52 0.58
CA LYS A 33 -21.97 26.87 1.83
C LYS A 33 -20.82 25.90 1.46
N TYR A 34 -20.46 24.90 2.26
CA TYR A 34 -19.63 23.75 1.81
C TYR A 34 -18.08 23.83 1.86
N LEU A 35 -17.47 24.32 2.95
CA LEU A 35 -16.19 23.72 3.39
C LEU A 35 -16.44 22.48 4.28
N GLU A 36 -17.49 22.52 5.12
CA GLU A 36 -17.87 21.39 5.99
C GLU A 36 -18.64 20.26 5.27
N GLU A 37 -19.34 20.57 4.19
CA GLU A 37 -20.24 19.58 3.56
C GLU A 37 -19.59 18.85 2.37
N CYS A 38 -18.54 19.39 1.73
CA CYS A 38 -17.68 18.55 0.86
C CYS A 38 -16.99 17.41 1.64
N MET A 39 -16.83 17.60 2.96
CA MET A 39 -16.32 16.58 3.90
C MET A 39 -17.41 15.59 4.34
N LYS A 40 -18.70 15.93 4.17
CA LYS A 40 -19.87 15.10 4.51
C LYS A 40 -20.67 14.74 3.25
N PHE A 41 -20.06 13.99 2.34
CA PHE A 41 -20.83 13.40 1.23
C PHE A 41 -21.76 12.30 1.76
N PRO A 42 -23.00 12.16 1.23
CA PRO A 42 -23.92 11.10 1.61
C PRO A 42 -23.30 9.72 1.34
N VAL A 43 -23.39 8.85 2.34
CA VAL A 43 -22.82 7.49 2.40
C VAL A 43 -23.36 6.55 1.31
N ASP A 44 -24.45 6.94 0.64
CA ASP A 44 -25.18 6.08 -0.30
C ASP A 44 -24.70 6.14 -1.76
N ALA A 45 -23.69 6.96 -2.08
CA ALA A 45 -23.06 7.00 -3.39
C ALA A 45 -21.82 6.10 -3.46
N LYS A 46 -21.97 4.81 -3.16
CA LYS A 46 -20.88 3.80 -3.16
C LYS A 46 -20.22 3.51 -4.52
N GLU A 47 -20.39 4.37 -5.54
CA GLU A 47 -19.70 4.24 -6.84
C GLU A 47 -19.16 5.54 -7.48
N ARG A 48 -19.25 6.73 -6.87
CA ARG A 48 -18.86 7.98 -7.55
C ARG A 48 -17.70 8.72 -6.86
N ILE A 49 -16.49 8.45 -7.39
CA ILE A 49 -15.27 9.30 -7.35
C ILE A 49 -14.57 9.45 -5.97
N ALA A 50 -13.29 9.05 -5.92
CA ALA A 50 -12.46 9.17 -4.72
C ALA A 50 -12.26 10.62 -4.26
N ARG A 51 -12.20 10.84 -2.94
CA ARG A 51 -12.08 12.16 -2.29
C ARG A 51 -10.93 13.00 -2.86
N ARG A 52 -9.77 12.39 -3.07
CA ARG A 52 -8.58 13.02 -3.66
C ARG A 52 -8.88 13.75 -4.97
N HIS A 53 -9.58 13.09 -5.90
CA HIS A 53 -9.94 13.67 -7.20
C HIS A 53 -10.90 14.86 -7.06
N ARG A 54 -11.81 14.81 -6.09
CA ARG A 54 -12.74 15.94 -5.79
C ARG A 54 -11.99 17.15 -5.26
N LEU A 55 -11.02 16.96 -4.37
CA LEU A 55 -10.19 18.05 -3.86
C LEU A 55 -9.34 18.70 -4.97
N ILE A 56 -8.79 17.89 -5.89
CA ILE A 56 -8.05 18.41 -7.06
C ILE A 56 -8.99 19.20 -7.99
N ALA A 57 -10.19 18.68 -8.26
CA ALA A 57 -11.20 19.39 -9.05
C ALA A 57 -11.62 20.71 -8.40
N LEU A 58 -11.79 20.75 -7.07
CA LEU A 58 -12.06 21.97 -6.32
C LEU A 58 -10.95 23.01 -6.47
N GLY A 59 -9.69 22.57 -6.50
CA GLY A 59 -8.54 23.43 -6.78
C GLY A 59 -8.67 24.16 -8.12
N PHE A 60 -9.09 23.46 -9.17
CA PHE A 60 -9.36 24.07 -10.48
C PHE A 60 -10.51 25.07 -10.45
N VAL A 61 -11.60 24.76 -9.74
CA VAL A 61 -12.78 25.63 -9.62
C VAL A 61 -12.45 26.93 -8.89
N LYS A 62 -11.63 26.85 -7.83
CA LYS A 62 -11.21 28.00 -7.03
C LYS A 62 -10.07 28.81 -7.64
N GLY A 63 -9.33 28.23 -8.60
CA GLY A 63 -8.07 28.81 -9.05
C GLY A 63 -6.98 28.75 -7.98
N SER A 64 -6.98 27.68 -7.17
CA SER A 64 -6.03 27.49 -6.07
C SER A 64 -4.60 27.32 -6.57
N THR A 65 -3.66 27.75 -5.73
CA THR A 65 -2.22 27.50 -5.92
C THR A 65 -1.87 26.04 -5.61
N LEU A 66 -0.66 25.60 -6.02
CA LEU A 66 -0.18 24.25 -5.71
C LEU A 66 -0.13 23.98 -4.19
N ASP A 67 0.30 24.98 -3.41
CA ASP A 67 0.43 24.83 -1.96
C ASP A 67 -0.95 24.65 -1.30
N GLU A 68 -1.94 25.47 -1.67
CA GLU A 68 -3.33 25.35 -1.19
C GLU A 68 -3.96 23.98 -1.55
N VAL A 69 -3.71 23.48 -2.77
CA VAL A 69 -4.19 22.15 -3.18
C VAL A 69 -3.55 21.05 -2.33
N ASN A 70 -2.24 21.10 -2.12
CA ASN A 70 -1.53 20.12 -1.30
C ASN A 70 -1.91 20.17 0.19
N GLU A 71 -2.17 21.35 0.74
CA GLU A 71 -2.71 21.52 2.09
C GLU A 71 -4.11 20.91 2.21
N SER A 72 -4.98 21.17 1.22
CA SER A 72 -6.33 20.59 1.18
C SER A 72 -6.29 19.07 1.06
N LEU A 73 -5.38 18.52 0.25
CA LEU A 73 -5.14 17.07 0.15
C LEU A 73 -4.71 16.48 1.50
N ALA A 74 -3.75 17.10 2.17
CA ALA A 74 -3.24 16.62 3.46
C ALA A 74 -4.31 16.67 4.58
N ALA A 75 -5.08 17.76 4.67
CA ALA A 75 -6.23 17.88 5.56
C ALA A 75 -7.34 16.86 5.21
N GLY A 76 -7.43 16.49 3.93
CA GLY A 76 -8.30 15.45 3.42
C GLY A 76 -7.81 14.02 3.67
N GLY A 77 -6.66 13.83 4.31
CA GLY A 77 -6.02 12.52 4.48
C GLY A 77 -5.53 11.88 3.18
N CYS A 78 -5.40 12.68 2.11
CA CYS A 78 -4.96 12.24 0.78
C CYS A 78 -3.48 12.58 0.55
N GLU A 79 -2.86 11.86 -0.36
CA GLU A 79 -1.47 12.10 -0.76
C GLU A 79 -1.33 13.39 -1.56
N LYS A 80 -0.24 14.13 -1.30
CA LYS A 80 0.15 15.31 -2.09
C LYS A 80 0.43 14.94 -3.55
N LEU A 81 0.37 15.91 -4.44
CA LEU A 81 0.75 15.70 -5.85
C LEU A 81 2.23 15.31 -5.95
N TYR A 82 2.52 14.27 -6.72
CA TYR A 82 3.85 13.67 -6.79
C TYR A 82 4.56 13.99 -8.10
N ALA A 83 5.62 14.82 -8.04
CA ALA A 83 6.32 15.33 -9.23
C ALA A 83 6.99 14.26 -10.13
N ARG A 84 7.13 13.02 -9.65
CA ARG A 84 7.68 11.90 -10.43
C ARG A 84 6.62 10.97 -11.05
N SER A 85 5.34 11.27 -10.86
CA SER A 85 4.26 10.75 -11.69
C SER A 85 4.03 11.73 -12.85
N LEU A 86 3.92 11.20 -14.07
CA LEU A 86 3.79 12.03 -15.28
C LEU A 86 2.55 12.94 -15.21
N TRP A 87 1.43 12.38 -14.77
CA TRP A 87 0.15 13.08 -14.68
C TRP A 87 0.14 14.09 -13.53
N GLU A 88 0.73 13.72 -12.39
CA GLU A 88 0.75 14.60 -11.22
C GLU A 88 1.79 15.71 -11.33
N MET A 89 2.90 15.48 -12.05
CA MET A 89 3.83 16.56 -12.44
C MET A 89 3.11 17.62 -13.27
N THR A 90 2.26 17.20 -14.21
CA THR A 90 1.47 18.13 -15.01
C THR A 90 0.49 18.93 -14.16
N LEU A 91 -0.19 18.27 -13.21
CA LEU A 91 -1.07 18.95 -12.25
C LEU A 91 -0.28 19.96 -11.41
N SER A 92 0.89 19.57 -10.88
CA SER A 92 1.76 20.47 -10.13
C SER A 92 2.18 21.68 -10.94
N TYR A 93 2.61 21.48 -12.20
CA TYR A 93 2.98 22.57 -13.10
C TYR A 93 1.82 23.54 -13.36
N VAL A 94 0.62 23.00 -13.55
CA VAL A 94 -0.60 23.76 -13.82
C VAL A 94 -1.01 24.61 -12.62
N PHE A 95 -1.04 24.04 -11.41
CA PHE A 95 -1.39 24.80 -10.21
C PHE A 95 -0.30 25.81 -9.80
N LEU A 96 0.98 25.53 -10.07
CA LEU A 96 2.06 26.49 -9.85
C LEU A 96 1.90 27.74 -10.71
N ASN A 97 1.41 27.59 -11.93
CA ASN A 97 1.33 28.66 -12.92
C ASN A 97 -0.09 29.21 -13.12
N GLY A 98 -1.05 28.81 -12.28
CA GLY A 98 -2.45 29.27 -12.36
C GLY A 98 -3.15 28.91 -13.68
N LEU A 99 -2.75 27.80 -14.32
CA LEU A 99 -3.31 27.39 -15.61
C LEU A 99 -4.69 26.73 -15.43
N SER A 100 -5.55 26.89 -16.43
CA SER A 100 -6.89 26.31 -16.43
C SER A 100 -6.88 24.79 -16.64
N TYR A 101 -7.99 24.13 -16.27
CA TYR A 101 -8.17 22.69 -16.57
C TYR A 101 -8.05 22.38 -18.08
N LYS A 102 -8.50 23.28 -18.95
CA LYS A 102 -8.37 23.10 -20.40
C LYS A 102 -6.91 23.10 -20.85
N GLU A 103 -6.07 23.90 -20.22
CA GLU A 103 -4.62 23.90 -20.48
C GLU A 103 -3.96 22.66 -19.90
N CYS A 104 -4.37 22.23 -18.70
CA CYS A 104 -3.95 20.97 -18.10
C CYS A 104 -4.12 19.79 -19.07
N MET A 105 -5.30 19.65 -19.68
CA MET A 105 -5.57 18.58 -20.64
C MET A 105 -4.68 18.64 -21.90
N LYS A 106 -4.27 19.84 -22.35
CA LYS A 106 -3.32 19.96 -23.46
C LYS A 106 -1.94 19.46 -23.05
N LEU A 107 -1.45 19.87 -21.87
CA LEU A 107 -0.15 19.45 -21.34
C LEU A 107 -0.11 17.94 -21.03
N HIS A 108 -1.23 17.40 -20.55
CA HIS A 108 -1.44 15.96 -20.36
C HIS A 108 -1.31 15.19 -21.68
N GLN A 109 -1.95 15.65 -22.76
CA GLN A 109 -1.81 15.00 -24.06
C GLN A 109 -0.34 15.02 -24.54
N ILE A 110 0.39 16.12 -24.31
CA ILE A 110 1.82 16.22 -24.63
C ILE A 110 2.64 15.19 -23.84
N ALA A 111 2.38 15.05 -22.54
CA ALA A 111 2.99 14.05 -21.67
C ALA A 111 2.74 12.63 -22.19
N LYS A 112 1.49 12.32 -22.52
CA LYS A 112 1.07 11.02 -23.06
C LYS A 112 1.79 10.66 -24.36
N ASP A 113 1.88 11.62 -25.27
CA ASP A 113 2.52 11.45 -26.58
C ASP A 113 4.04 11.30 -26.43
N ALA A 114 4.65 12.00 -25.47
CA ALA A 114 6.07 11.85 -25.16
C ALA A 114 6.36 10.45 -24.58
N ARG A 115 5.57 10.01 -23.59
CA ARG A 115 5.72 8.68 -22.96
C ARG A 115 5.52 7.54 -23.96
N SER A 116 4.52 7.68 -24.82
CA SER A 116 4.21 6.68 -25.87
C SER A 116 5.33 6.56 -26.90
N ARG A 117 5.99 7.67 -27.26
CA ARG A 117 7.16 7.68 -28.18
C ARG A 117 8.43 7.15 -27.55
N TRP A 118 8.66 7.44 -26.26
CA TRP A 118 9.83 6.96 -25.52
C TRP A 118 9.80 5.44 -25.31
N GLY A 119 8.61 4.88 -25.04
CA GLY A 119 8.45 3.48 -24.67
C GLY A 119 8.84 3.21 -23.21
N ILE A 120 8.12 2.33 -22.52
CA ILE A 120 8.45 1.98 -21.13
C ILE A 120 9.62 0.99 -21.15
N GLN A 121 10.78 1.42 -20.65
CA GLN A 121 11.90 0.53 -20.35
C GLN A 121 12.00 0.34 -18.83
N GLU A 122 11.37 -0.71 -18.30
CA GLU A 122 11.61 -1.08 -16.90
C GLU A 122 12.97 -1.78 -16.83
N LYS A 123 14.00 -1.03 -16.44
CA LYS A 123 15.37 -1.53 -16.29
C LYS A 123 15.48 -2.59 -15.20
N TRP A 124 14.77 -2.40 -14.09
CA TRP A 124 14.84 -3.26 -12.91
C TRP A 124 13.56 -4.10 -12.79
N PHE A 125 13.71 -5.41 -12.62
CA PHE A 125 12.59 -6.36 -12.55
C PHE A 125 11.73 -6.49 -13.84
N PRO A 126 12.32 -6.63 -15.05
CA PRO A 126 11.62 -6.66 -16.35
C PRO A 126 10.74 -7.89 -16.61
N GLY A 127 10.39 -8.65 -15.56
CA GLY A 127 9.73 -9.95 -15.64
C GLY A 127 10.64 -11.07 -15.10
N GLY A 128 10.04 -12.21 -14.75
CA GLY A 128 10.77 -13.36 -14.19
C GLY A 128 11.01 -13.30 -12.67
N LYS A 129 12.07 -13.98 -12.24
CA LYS A 129 12.49 -14.17 -10.84
C LYS A 129 13.19 -12.91 -10.32
N ILE A 130 12.83 -12.48 -9.10
CA ILE A 130 13.43 -11.34 -8.40
C ILE A 130 14.56 -11.87 -7.53
N THR A 131 15.73 -11.23 -7.49
CA THR A 131 16.87 -11.63 -6.64
C THR A 131 17.40 -10.47 -5.81
N VAL A 132 18.19 -10.77 -4.77
CA VAL A 132 18.82 -9.74 -3.92
C VAL A 132 19.72 -8.80 -4.75
N PRO A 133 20.59 -9.28 -5.66
CA PRO A 133 21.37 -8.41 -6.54
C PRO A 133 20.55 -7.43 -7.39
N GLN A 134 19.33 -7.80 -7.80
CA GLN A 134 18.45 -6.89 -8.53
C GLN A 134 17.90 -5.78 -7.61
N LEU A 135 17.55 -6.10 -6.36
CA LEU A 135 17.20 -5.10 -5.35
C LEU A 135 18.38 -4.16 -5.08
N GLU A 136 19.57 -4.70 -4.85
CA GLU A 136 20.80 -3.91 -4.63
C GLU A 136 21.06 -2.93 -5.77
N GLY A 137 20.94 -3.40 -7.02
CA GLY A 137 21.13 -2.57 -8.21
C GLY A 137 20.09 -1.45 -8.31
N TYR A 138 18.81 -1.78 -8.09
CA TYR A 138 17.73 -0.79 -8.05
C TYR A 138 17.95 0.28 -6.97
N ILE A 139 18.31 -0.15 -5.75
CA ILE A 139 18.53 0.77 -4.63
C ILE A 139 19.74 1.66 -4.88
N ARG A 140 20.85 1.11 -5.38
CA ARG A 140 22.07 1.87 -5.69
C ARG A 140 21.80 2.98 -6.71
N GLU A 141 21.03 2.68 -7.75
CA GLU A 141 20.70 3.67 -8.79
C GLU A 141 19.73 4.76 -8.31
N ASN A 142 18.88 4.47 -7.32
CA ASN A 142 17.90 5.41 -6.77
C ASN A 142 18.34 6.06 -5.45
N SER A 143 19.58 5.80 -5.01
CA SER A 143 20.20 6.47 -3.87
C SER A 143 21.02 7.69 -4.33
N GLY A 144 21.26 8.65 -3.43
CA GLY A 144 22.21 9.75 -3.62
C GLY A 144 23.68 9.28 -3.60
N GLU A 145 24.61 10.22 -3.84
CA GLU A 145 26.07 10.04 -4.02
C GLU A 145 26.71 8.87 -3.24
N PRO A 146 27.73 8.21 -3.83
CA PRO A 146 28.22 6.92 -3.37
C PRO A 146 29.26 7.09 -2.25
N GLU A 147 29.11 6.39 -1.12
CA GLU A 147 30.11 5.37 -0.74
C GLU A 147 29.83 4.62 0.56
N GLU A 148 29.02 5.09 1.51
CA GLU A 148 28.75 4.28 2.73
C GLU A 148 27.29 4.29 3.22
N CYS A 149 26.50 5.31 2.87
CA CYS A 149 25.10 5.43 3.29
C CYS A 149 24.16 5.44 2.08
N LEU A 150 23.16 4.55 2.05
CA LEU A 150 22.11 4.54 1.02
C LEU A 150 21.11 5.66 1.30
N VAL A 151 21.42 6.90 0.91
CA VAL A 151 20.54 8.06 1.12
C VAL A 151 19.51 8.14 0.01
N THR A 152 18.26 8.43 0.32
CA THR A 152 17.20 8.59 -0.68
C THR A 152 17.56 9.66 -1.72
N GLY A 153 17.53 9.29 -3.01
CA GLY A 153 17.83 10.24 -4.09
C GLY A 153 16.82 11.39 -4.11
N ARG A 154 17.30 12.64 -4.12
CA ARG A 154 16.45 13.86 -4.02
C ARG A 154 15.83 14.31 -5.35
N VAL A 155 15.63 13.39 -6.30
CA VAL A 155 15.15 13.70 -7.66
C VAL A 155 13.75 14.35 -7.62
N THR A 156 12.82 13.83 -6.83
CA THR A 156 11.47 14.42 -6.67
C THR A 156 11.54 15.87 -6.17
N LYS A 157 12.29 16.11 -5.08
CA LYS A 157 12.50 17.47 -4.52
C LYS A 157 13.19 18.40 -5.52
N ARG A 158 14.15 17.90 -6.29
CA ARG A 158 14.83 18.67 -7.35
C ARG A 158 13.83 19.06 -8.45
N MET A 159 13.00 18.13 -8.91
CA MET A 159 11.97 18.43 -9.92
C MET A 159 10.96 19.47 -9.41
N GLU A 160 10.52 19.34 -8.16
CA GLU A 160 9.65 20.33 -7.50
C GLU A 160 10.31 21.72 -7.45
N GLN A 161 11.59 21.79 -7.12
CA GLN A 161 12.34 23.05 -7.10
C GLN A 161 12.50 23.65 -8.50
N VAL A 162 12.81 22.85 -9.51
CA VAL A 162 12.93 23.32 -10.90
C VAL A 162 11.60 23.89 -11.39
N MET A 163 10.46 23.22 -11.09
CA MET A 163 9.14 23.68 -11.51
C MET A 163 8.77 25.06 -10.97
N LYS A 164 9.23 25.44 -9.77
CA LYS A 164 8.94 26.75 -9.17
C LYS A 164 9.54 27.93 -9.94
N GLY A 165 10.56 27.70 -10.78
CA GLY A 165 11.24 28.74 -11.55
C GLY A 165 10.73 28.90 -12.99
N LEU A 166 9.71 28.15 -13.40
CA LEU A 166 9.20 28.14 -14.77
C LEU A 166 8.11 29.19 -14.99
N ASP A 167 7.95 29.63 -16.24
CA ASP A 167 7.06 30.73 -16.65
C ASP A 167 5.63 30.30 -17.00
N GLY A 168 5.34 29.00 -16.90
CA GLY A 168 4.03 28.43 -17.24
C GLY A 168 3.82 28.16 -18.73
N SER A 169 4.82 28.40 -19.58
CA SER A 169 4.71 28.17 -21.03
C SER A 169 4.71 26.68 -21.39
N GLU A 170 4.07 26.33 -22.50
CA GLU A 170 4.12 24.97 -23.05
C GLU A 170 5.55 24.55 -23.41
N ARG A 171 6.40 25.50 -23.81
CA ARG A 171 7.79 25.23 -24.20
C ARG A 171 8.61 24.74 -23.02
N GLU A 172 8.56 25.43 -21.88
CA GLU A 172 9.29 25.04 -20.69
C GLU A 172 8.78 23.73 -20.11
N TYR A 173 7.46 23.52 -20.12
CA TYR A 173 6.86 22.24 -19.76
C TYR A 173 7.42 21.09 -20.62
N ARG A 174 7.50 21.27 -21.95
CA ARG A 174 8.07 20.25 -22.85
C ARG A 174 9.54 19.98 -22.55
N THR A 175 10.34 21.01 -22.28
CA THR A 175 11.75 20.84 -21.90
C THR A 175 11.87 20.05 -20.59
N LEU A 176 11.16 20.47 -19.55
CA LEU A 176 11.12 19.78 -18.25
C LEU A 176 10.72 18.30 -18.42
N LEU A 177 9.66 18.04 -19.18
CA LEU A 177 9.16 16.71 -19.45
C LEU A 177 10.23 15.84 -20.13
N LEU A 178 10.79 16.31 -21.25
CA LEU A 178 11.73 15.54 -22.07
C LEU A 178 13.04 15.27 -21.33
N ASP A 179 13.55 16.26 -20.60
CA ASP A 179 14.81 16.14 -19.85
C ASP A 179 14.70 15.15 -18.68
N ASN A 180 13.48 14.82 -18.23
CA ASN A 180 13.24 13.95 -17.08
C ASN A 180 12.45 12.68 -17.44
N LEU A 181 12.25 12.37 -18.73
CA LEU A 181 11.36 11.28 -19.19
C LEU A 181 11.67 9.92 -18.56
N GLU A 182 12.97 9.61 -18.39
CA GLU A 182 13.46 8.36 -17.81
C GLU A 182 13.23 8.26 -16.29
N HIS A 183 13.01 9.39 -15.61
CA HIS A 183 12.79 9.44 -14.17
C HIS A 183 11.30 9.33 -13.79
N PHE A 184 10.36 9.40 -14.74
CA PHE A 184 8.94 9.20 -14.42
C PHE A 184 8.60 7.71 -14.22
N SER A 185 7.89 7.42 -13.14
CA SER A 185 7.44 6.07 -12.79
C SER A 185 5.91 6.01 -12.72
N LYS A 186 5.38 4.80 -12.94
CA LYS A 186 3.94 4.51 -12.82
C LYS A 186 3.47 4.53 -11.35
N ALA A 187 4.36 4.11 -10.46
CA ALA A 187 4.15 4.16 -9.01
C ALA A 187 4.96 5.30 -8.37
N ARG A 188 4.62 5.66 -7.14
CA ARG A 188 5.39 6.54 -6.26
C ARG A 188 6.75 5.94 -6.01
N GLU A 189 7.72 6.40 -6.79
CA GLU A 189 9.08 5.85 -6.77
C GLU A 189 9.69 5.83 -5.37
N LYS A 190 9.45 6.88 -4.56
CA LYS A 190 9.98 6.97 -3.19
C LYS A 190 9.43 5.88 -2.28
N THR A 191 8.13 5.63 -2.36
CA THR A 191 7.47 4.52 -1.68
C THR A 191 8.08 3.17 -2.09
N LYS A 192 8.23 2.92 -3.40
CA LYS A 192 8.89 1.72 -3.94
C LYS A 192 10.35 1.62 -3.46
N TYR A 193 11.08 2.72 -3.45
CA TYR A 193 12.46 2.81 -2.98
C TYR A 193 12.58 2.37 -1.52
N TYR A 194 11.80 2.97 -0.61
CA TYR A 194 11.86 2.62 0.80
C TYR A 194 11.41 1.19 1.08
N PHE A 195 10.35 0.73 0.43
CA PHE A 195 9.92 -0.67 0.50
C PHE A 195 11.07 -1.61 0.09
N CYS A 196 11.67 -1.40 -1.08
CA CYS A 196 12.77 -2.22 -1.57
C CYS A 196 14.03 -2.12 -0.70
N LYS A 197 14.34 -0.92 -0.20
CA LYS A 197 15.51 -0.67 0.66
C LYS A 197 15.42 -1.47 1.96
N TYR A 198 14.33 -1.31 2.71
CA TYR A 198 14.15 -2.02 3.97
C TYR A 198 13.97 -3.52 3.76
N LEU A 199 13.28 -3.94 2.68
CA LEU A 199 13.23 -5.35 2.30
C LEU A 199 14.64 -5.91 2.03
N CYS A 200 15.49 -5.17 1.32
CA CYS A 200 16.86 -5.63 1.02
C CYS A 200 17.70 -5.76 2.30
N ARG A 201 17.58 -4.82 3.25
CA ARG A 201 18.22 -4.90 4.57
C ARG A 201 17.74 -6.13 5.34
N TYR A 202 16.43 -6.35 5.40
CA TYR A 202 15.82 -7.52 6.05
C TYR A 202 16.31 -8.84 5.46
N LEU A 203 16.31 -8.97 4.12
CA LEU A 203 16.79 -10.18 3.46
C LEU A 203 18.27 -10.43 3.74
N TRP A 204 19.10 -9.39 3.76
CA TRP A 204 20.51 -9.51 4.12
C TRP A 204 20.72 -9.95 5.56
N GLN A 205 19.98 -9.37 6.52
CA GLN A 205 20.04 -9.81 7.91
C GLN A 205 19.71 -11.30 8.03
N LYS A 206 18.62 -11.77 7.39
CA LYS A 206 18.26 -13.19 7.41
C LYS A 206 19.35 -14.09 6.82
N ILE A 207 20.01 -13.65 5.76
CA ILE A 207 21.15 -14.36 5.18
C ILE A 207 22.32 -14.45 6.16
N GLU A 208 22.67 -13.34 6.81
CA GLU A 208 23.79 -13.27 7.76
C GLU A 208 23.50 -14.08 9.03
N ASP A 209 22.29 -13.98 9.58
CA ASP A 209 21.84 -14.76 10.73
C ASP A 209 21.90 -16.26 10.44
N ALA A 210 21.40 -16.68 9.27
CA ALA A 210 21.46 -18.07 8.84
C ALA A 210 22.92 -18.55 8.68
N ALA A 211 23.79 -17.73 8.09
CA ALA A 211 25.21 -18.07 7.92
C ALA A 211 25.93 -18.19 9.27
N LYS A 212 25.64 -17.28 10.21
CA LYS A 212 26.16 -17.29 11.59
C LYS A 212 25.68 -18.50 12.37
N ALA A 213 24.38 -18.79 12.33
CA ALA A 213 23.78 -19.95 13.00
C ALA A 213 24.36 -21.28 12.48
N VAL A 214 24.52 -21.42 11.16
CA VAL A 214 25.20 -22.59 10.56
C VAL A 214 26.66 -22.68 11.00
N GLY A 215 27.37 -21.55 11.06
CA GLY A 215 28.75 -21.49 11.55
C GLY A 215 28.90 -21.90 13.02
N GLN A 216 27.87 -21.68 13.82
CA GLN A 216 27.78 -22.10 15.23
C GLN A 216 27.34 -23.55 15.42
N GLY A 217 27.07 -24.28 14.33
CA GLY A 217 26.64 -25.69 14.39
C GLY A 217 25.17 -25.89 14.80
N LYS A 218 24.33 -24.84 14.72
CA LYS A 218 22.88 -24.97 14.96
C LYS A 218 22.22 -25.84 13.88
N ASP A 219 21.05 -26.38 14.21
CA ASP A 219 20.28 -27.23 13.30
C ASP A 219 19.90 -26.48 12.02
N LYS A 220 20.26 -27.07 10.88
CA LYS A 220 20.07 -26.47 9.56
C LYS A 220 18.63 -26.53 9.10
N ASP A 221 17.91 -27.57 9.48
CA ASP A 221 16.54 -27.76 8.99
C ASP A 221 15.64 -26.66 9.57
N ALA A 222 15.73 -26.40 10.89
CA ALA A 222 15.06 -25.27 11.53
C ALA A 222 15.43 -23.90 10.91
N ILE A 223 16.73 -23.62 10.71
CA ILE A 223 17.18 -22.36 10.09
C ILE A 223 16.57 -22.20 8.69
N PHE A 224 16.52 -23.28 7.91
CA PHE A 224 16.09 -23.20 6.51
C PHE A 224 14.57 -23.22 6.34
N GLU A 225 13.82 -23.60 7.37
CA GLU A 225 12.38 -23.40 7.47
C GLU A 225 12.04 -21.92 7.63
N ASP A 226 12.80 -21.20 8.47
CA ASP A 226 12.66 -19.75 8.68
C ASP A 226 13.10 -18.91 7.45
N MET A 227 13.80 -19.53 6.50
CA MET A 227 14.28 -18.89 5.26
C MET A 227 13.27 -18.98 4.10
N ASN A 228 11.97 -19.00 4.40
CA ASN A 228 10.89 -19.19 3.42
C ASN A 228 10.75 -18.04 2.39
N MET A 229 11.37 -16.88 2.65
CA MET A 229 11.46 -15.74 1.74
C MET A 229 12.40 -15.98 0.55
N PHE A 230 13.08 -17.13 0.50
CA PHE A 230 13.90 -17.55 -0.64
C PHE A 230 13.41 -18.87 -1.26
N GLN A 231 13.36 -18.92 -2.58
CA GLN A 231 12.98 -20.10 -3.35
C GLN A 231 14.19 -20.99 -3.60
N ILE A 232 14.52 -21.82 -2.60
CA ILE A 232 15.61 -22.79 -2.69
C ILE A 232 15.05 -24.21 -2.86
N ILE A 233 15.58 -24.93 -3.85
CA ILE A 233 15.26 -26.34 -4.09
C ILE A 233 15.70 -27.18 -2.87
N THR A 234 14.83 -28.07 -2.39
CA THR A 234 15.05 -28.90 -1.18
C THR A 234 16.38 -29.64 -1.16
N VAL A 235 16.84 -30.14 -2.31
CA VAL A 235 18.14 -30.83 -2.44
C VAL A 235 19.32 -29.91 -2.10
N SER A 236 19.22 -28.61 -2.42
CA SER A 236 20.24 -27.61 -2.09
C SER A 236 20.31 -27.31 -0.59
N LYS A 237 19.21 -27.54 0.14
CA LYS A 237 19.10 -27.35 1.59
C LYS A 237 19.86 -28.42 2.39
N ARG A 238 19.86 -29.66 1.90
CA ARG A 238 20.44 -30.84 2.58
C ARG A 238 21.98 -30.94 2.49
N LYS A 239 22.64 -30.08 1.72
CA LYS A 239 24.10 -30.12 1.57
C LYS A 239 24.80 -29.51 2.77
N LYS A 240 25.85 -30.16 3.28
CA LYS A 240 26.80 -29.50 4.18
C LYS A 240 27.43 -28.33 3.43
N ARG A 241 27.34 -27.13 4.02
CA ARG A 241 27.78 -25.87 3.44
C ARG A 241 28.50 -25.05 4.48
N ALA A 242 29.55 -24.35 4.07
CA ALA A 242 30.23 -23.36 4.90
C ALA A 242 29.44 -22.04 4.94
N PRO A 243 29.62 -21.17 5.94
CA PRO A 243 28.91 -19.89 6.04
C PRO A 243 29.01 -18.99 4.79
N LYS A 244 30.14 -19.03 4.07
CA LYS A 244 30.30 -18.29 2.81
C LYS A 244 29.38 -18.81 1.70
N GLU A 245 29.26 -20.13 1.59
CA GLU A 245 28.39 -20.77 0.60
C GLU A 245 26.90 -20.55 0.90
N ILE A 246 26.54 -20.39 2.19
CA ILE A 246 25.18 -19.98 2.60
C ILE A 246 24.86 -18.59 2.05
N ARG A 247 25.76 -17.62 2.25
CA ARG A 247 25.59 -16.25 1.73
C ARG A 247 25.40 -16.25 0.22
N GLU A 248 26.29 -16.90 -0.52
CA GLU A 248 26.20 -16.97 -1.98
C GLU A 248 24.93 -17.68 -2.48
N LEU A 249 24.52 -18.75 -1.79
CA LEU A 249 23.32 -19.50 -2.14
C LEU A 249 22.07 -18.62 -2.03
N PHE A 250 21.86 -17.98 -0.89
CA PHE A 250 20.65 -17.20 -0.64
C PHE A 250 20.67 -15.86 -1.38
N ARG A 251 21.84 -15.21 -1.51
CA ARG A 251 21.98 -13.98 -2.31
C ARG A 251 21.49 -14.17 -3.75
N ASN A 252 21.84 -15.29 -4.37
CA ASN A 252 21.47 -15.59 -5.75
C ASN A 252 20.14 -16.36 -5.88
N ALA A 253 19.53 -16.76 -4.77
CA ALA A 253 18.24 -17.43 -4.79
C ALA A 253 17.13 -16.46 -5.23
N PRO A 254 16.12 -16.95 -5.97
CA PRO A 254 14.93 -16.16 -6.23
C PRO A 254 14.20 -15.83 -4.94
N ILE A 255 13.74 -14.60 -4.80
CA ILE A 255 12.92 -14.14 -3.69
C ILE A 255 11.51 -14.72 -3.82
N SER A 256 10.99 -15.23 -2.71
CA SER A 256 9.64 -15.73 -2.55
C SER A 256 8.74 -14.62 -2.02
N CYS A 257 8.00 -13.93 -2.91
CA CYS A 257 7.01 -12.92 -2.49
C CYS A 257 5.95 -13.51 -1.53
N ARG A 258 5.61 -14.80 -1.70
CA ARG A 258 4.72 -15.51 -0.76
C ARG A 258 5.37 -15.66 0.61
N GLY A 259 6.64 -16.06 0.65
CA GLY A 259 7.38 -16.19 1.91
C GLY A 259 7.55 -14.86 2.65
N ILE A 260 7.77 -13.76 1.92
CA ILE A 260 7.77 -12.41 2.51
C ILE A 260 6.39 -12.08 3.08
N PHE A 261 5.31 -12.36 2.35
CA PHE A 261 3.95 -12.10 2.84
C PHE A 261 3.62 -12.95 4.07
N ASP A 262 3.96 -14.23 4.06
CA ASP A 262 3.72 -15.12 5.20
C ASP A 262 4.51 -14.64 6.44
N ALA A 263 5.75 -14.17 6.26
CA ALA A 263 6.54 -13.60 7.35
C ALA A 263 5.95 -12.28 7.88
N PHE A 264 5.43 -11.43 6.99
CA PHE A 264 4.73 -10.20 7.35
C PHE A 264 3.42 -10.48 8.11
N ASP A 265 2.62 -11.44 7.64
CA ASP A 265 1.37 -11.86 8.28
C ASP A 265 1.65 -12.45 9.67
N ASN A 266 2.67 -13.31 9.79
CA ASN A 266 3.10 -13.86 11.07
C ASN A 266 3.62 -12.79 12.05
N PHE A 267 4.31 -11.76 11.57
CA PHE A 267 4.78 -10.66 12.41
C PHE A 267 3.63 -9.93 13.11
N TYR A 268 2.48 -9.81 12.43
CA TYR A 268 1.24 -9.26 13.00
C TYR A 268 0.28 -10.34 13.50
N PHE A 269 0.77 -11.53 13.89
CA PHE A 269 -0.03 -12.64 14.42
C PHE A 269 -1.21 -13.09 13.52
N GLY A 270 -1.12 -12.87 12.21
CA GLY A 270 -2.20 -13.17 11.26
C GLY A 270 -3.25 -12.06 11.13
N TYR A 271 -3.20 -11.01 11.96
CA TYR A 271 -4.24 -9.97 12.01
C TYR A 271 -4.36 -9.15 10.72
N VAL A 272 -3.35 -9.18 9.83
CA VAL A 272 -3.46 -8.56 8.51
C VAL A 272 -4.37 -9.34 7.56
N THR A 273 -4.72 -10.59 7.89
CA THR A 273 -5.65 -11.41 7.10
C THR A 273 -6.87 -11.93 7.87
N THR A 274 -6.90 -11.82 9.20
CA THR A 274 -8.00 -12.29 10.06
C THR A 274 -9.07 -11.22 10.28
N GLU A 275 -10.34 -11.57 10.04
CA GLU A 275 -11.47 -10.67 10.29
C GLU A 275 -11.76 -10.54 11.78
N TRP A 276 -12.30 -9.38 12.18
CA TRP A 276 -12.63 -9.09 13.58
C TRP A 276 -13.52 -10.15 14.24
N LYS A 277 -14.40 -10.80 13.47
CA LYS A 277 -15.27 -11.86 13.97
C LYS A 277 -14.45 -13.02 14.47
N ASP A 278 -13.52 -13.51 13.65
CA ASP A 278 -12.72 -14.68 13.98
C ASP A 278 -11.81 -14.36 15.20
N ILE A 279 -11.29 -13.12 15.29
CA ILE A 279 -10.54 -12.62 16.46
C ILE A 279 -11.40 -12.60 17.72
N LEU A 280 -12.61 -12.04 17.63
CA LEU A 280 -13.54 -11.97 18.75
C LEU A 280 -13.89 -13.38 19.24
N TRP A 281 -14.14 -14.31 18.31
CA TRP A 281 -14.41 -15.71 18.62
C TRP A 281 -13.25 -16.39 19.37
N GLU A 282 -12.00 -16.21 18.92
CA GLU A 282 -10.82 -16.73 19.59
C GLU A 282 -10.69 -16.20 21.04
N SER A 283 -11.12 -14.97 21.30
CA SER A 283 -10.99 -14.33 22.62
C SER A 283 -11.90 -14.88 23.72
N TYR A 284 -13.05 -15.48 23.36
CA TYR A 284 -13.95 -16.09 24.33
C TYR A 284 -13.38 -17.41 24.89
N GLY A 285 -12.35 -17.99 24.27
CA GLY A 285 -11.70 -19.20 24.74
C GLY A 285 -12.66 -20.40 24.79
N LYS A 286 -12.51 -21.24 25.81
CA LYS A 286 -13.36 -22.43 25.99
C LYS A 286 -14.74 -22.02 26.47
N ILE A 287 -15.73 -22.19 25.61
CA ILE A 287 -17.13 -21.82 25.85
C ILE A 287 -17.73 -22.56 27.05
N GLU A 288 -17.25 -23.77 27.33
CA GLU A 288 -17.69 -24.59 28.47
C GLU A 288 -17.39 -23.94 29.82
N VAL A 289 -16.45 -22.99 29.85
CA VAL A 289 -15.98 -22.30 31.05
C VAL A 289 -16.51 -20.86 31.13
N LEU A 290 -17.29 -20.41 30.13
CA LEU A 290 -17.89 -19.07 30.14
C LEU A 290 -18.98 -18.96 31.21
N SER A 291 -18.98 -17.86 31.94
CA SER A 291 -20.10 -17.43 32.78
C SER A 291 -21.36 -17.18 31.93
N GLU A 292 -22.54 -17.37 32.51
CA GLU A 292 -23.83 -17.13 31.83
C GLU A 292 -23.98 -15.71 31.25
N GLU A 293 -23.42 -14.69 31.90
CA GLU A 293 -23.39 -13.32 31.37
C GLU A 293 -22.61 -13.22 30.06
N LYS A 294 -21.39 -13.78 30.02
CA LYS A 294 -20.56 -13.82 28.81
C LYS A 294 -21.19 -14.66 27.70
N LYS A 295 -21.90 -15.75 28.05
CA LYS A 295 -22.67 -16.52 27.07
C LYS A 295 -23.82 -15.69 26.49
N ALA A 296 -24.54 -14.95 27.32
CA ALA A 296 -25.60 -14.07 26.85
C ALA A 296 -25.06 -12.98 25.92
N GLU A 297 -23.95 -12.34 26.28
CA GLU A 297 -23.27 -11.33 25.46
C GLU A 297 -22.82 -11.91 24.10
N LEU A 298 -22.16 -13.07 24.12
CA LEU A 298 -21.72 -13.76 22.90
C LEU A 298 -22.91 -14.14 22.02
N ALA A 299 -23.97 -14.71 22.58
CA ALA A 299 -25.17 -15.07 21.85
C ALA A 299 -25.85 -13.85 21.20
N GLU A 300 -25.90 -12.71 21.90
CA GLU A 300 -26.46 -11.48 21.36
C GLU A 300 -25.66 -10.95 20.16
N LYS A 301 -24.32 -10.95 20.24
CA LYS A 301 -23.43 -10.58 19.12
C LYS A 301 -23.57 -11.53 17.93
N ILE A 302 -23.78 -12.83 18.16
CA ILE A 302 -24.01 -13.78 17.05
C ILE A 302 -25.37 -13.53 16.39
N ARG A 303 -26.42 -13.24 17.17
CA ARG A 303 -27.77 -12.91 16.66
C ARG A 303 -27.75 -11.63 15.81
N SER A 304 -27.01 -10.60 16.22
CA SER A 304 -26.92 -9.34 15.46
C SER A 304 -26.39 -9.56 14.03
N HIS A 305 -25.53 -10.57 13.86
CA HIS A 305 -24.93 -10.94 12.57
C HIS A 305 -25.72 -11.99 11.79
N ASN A 306 -26.69 -12.64 12.42
CA ASN A 306 -27.52 -13.64 11.76
C ASN A 306 -28.98 -13.58 12.25
N PRO A 307 -29.84 -12.85 11.52
CA PRO A 307 -31.25 -12.69 11.88
C PRO A 307 -32.02 -14.01 12.01
N SER A 308 -31.57 -15.10 11.37
CA SER A 308 -32.20 -16.42 11.48
C SER A 308 -32.05 -17.07 12.85
N LEU A 309 -31.22 -16.51 13.73
CA LEU A 309 -30.95 -17.03 15.08
C LEU A 309 -31.73 -16.30 16.18
N LYS A 310 -32.62 -15.37 15.81
CA LYS A 310 -33.31 -14.48 16.76
C LYS A 310 -34.21 -15.22 17.75
N GLU A 311 -34.80 -16.34 17.35
CA GLU A 311 -35.70 -17.16 18.20
C GLU A 311 -34.99 -18.32 18.91
N LYS A 312 -33.68 -18.52 18.67
CA LYS A 312 -32.90 -19.56 19.33
C LYS A 312 -32.46 -19.11 20.74
N THR A 313 -32.33 -20.04 21.67
CA THR A 313 -31.76 -19.82 23.01
C THR A 313 -30.28 -19.42 22.95
N ASN A 314 -29.72 -18.86 24.02
CA ASN A 314 -28.31 -18.43 24.01
C ASN A 314 -27.37 -19.61 23.71
N ASP A 315 -27.61 -20.77 24.30
CA ASP A 315 -26.80 -21.97 24.08
C ASP A 315 -26.91 -22.48 22.63
N GLU A 316 -28.11 -22.54 22.05
CA GLU A 316 -28.30 -22.97 20.65
C GLU A 316 -27.68 -21.99 19.64
N VAL A 317 -27.64 -20.70 19.96
CA VAL A 317 -26.97 -19.69 19.14
C VAL A 317 -25.46 -19.90 19.16
N ILE A 318 -24.91 -20.13 20.35
CA ILE A 318 -23.48 -20.38 20.54
C ILE A 318 -23.06 -21.69 19.87
N GLU A 319 -23.83 -22.77 20.04
CA GLU A 319 -23.55 -24.08 19.44
C GLU A 319 -23.57 -24.01 17.90
N GLU A 320 -24.53 -23.29 17.30
CA GLU A 320 -24.55 -23.08 15.85
C GLU A 320 -23.35 -22.24 15.37
N GLY A 321 -22.94 -21.25 16.16
CA GLY A 321 -21.75 -20.43 15.89
C GLY A 321 -20.47 -21.28 15.93
N MET A 322 -20.31 -22.11 16.96
CA MET A 322 -19.21 -23.06 17.12
C MET A 322 -19.16 -24.06 15.97
N ARG A 323 -20.29 -24.68 15.64
CA ARG A 323 -20.37 -25.65 14.54
C ARG A 323 -19.96 -25.01 13.21
N ARG A 324 -20.29 -23.73 12.97
CA ARG A 324 -19.84 -22.99 11.78
C ARG A 324 -18.35 -22.70 11.82
N GLN A 325 -17.80 -22.35 12.98
CA GLN A 325 -16.37 -22.11 13.13
C GLN A 325 -15.56 -23.40 12.96
N GLU A 326 -15.96 -24.49 13.62
CA GLU A 326 -15.36 -25.81 13.43
C GLU A 326 -15.47 -26.29 11.98
N GLN A 327 -16.58 -26.02 11.28
CA GLN A 327 -16.69 -26.31 9.86
C GLN A 327 -15.72 -25.48 9.01
N LYS A 328 -15.52 -24.20 9.33
CA LYS A 328 -14.49 -23.38 8.69
C LYS A 328 -13.10 -23.95 8.97
N GLU A 329 -12.75 -24.23 10.23
CA GLU A 329 -11.46 -24.77 10.65
C GLU A 329 -11.19 -26.15 10.04
N CYS A 330 -12.15 -27.09 10.10
CA CYS A 330 -12.03 -28.39 9.43
C CYS A 330 -11.86 -28.24 7.92
N SER A 331 -12.55 -27.30 7.28
CA SER A 331 -12.35 -27.01 5.85
C SER A 331 -10.96 -26.44 5.55
N LEU A 332 -10.35 -25.71 6.49
CA LEU A 332 -8.98 -25.20 6.39
C LEU A 332 -7.96 -26.32 6.63
N ASP A 333 -8.20 -27.19 7.61
CA ASP A 333 -7.36 -28.34 7.93
C ASP A 333 -7.37 -29.42 6.83
N GLU A 334 -8.52 -29.68 6.21
CA GLU A 334 -8.60 -30.58 5.05
C GLU A 334 -7.80 -30.03 3.85
N LYS A 335 -7.81 -28.71 3.63
CA LYS A 335 -6.94 -28.07 2.64
C LYS A 335 -5.46 -28.27 3.02
N HIS A 336 -5.11 -28.08 4.29
CA HIS A 336 -3.74 -28.30 4.78
C HIS A 336 -3.26 -29.75 4.60
N LYS A 337 -4.10 -30.75 4.94
CA LYS A 337 -3.77 -32.18 4.82
C LYS A 337 -3.58 -32.63 3.36
N LYS A 338 -4.24 -31.97 2.41
CA LYS A 338 -4.00 -32.17 0.96
C LYS A 338 -2.71 -31.50 0.44
N GLY A 339 -1.92 -30.87 1.31
CA GLY A 339 -0.73 -30.11 0.93
C GLY A 339 -1.05 -28.74 0.34
N GLU A 340 -2.31 -28.30 0.40
CA GLU A 340 -2.69 -26.93 0.04
C GLU A 340 -2.36 -26.02 1.24
N LYS A 341 -1.20 -25.36 1.18
CA LYS A 341 -0.73 -24.42 2.21
C LYS A 341 -1.82 -23.36 2.55
N LYS A 342 -1.96 -23.02 3.84
CA LYS A 342 -2.86 -21.99 4.43
C LYS A 342 -3.42 -21.01 3.41
N SER A 343 -4.74 -20.99 3.27
CA SER A 343 -5.49 -20.01 2.48
C SER A 343 -4.88 -19.79 1.09
N TYR A 344 -5.19 -20.68 0.16
CA TYR A 344 -4.77 -20.60 -1.24
C TYR A 344 -5.18 -19.27 -1.93
N GLN A 345 -6.10 -18.49 -1.35
CA GLN A 345 -6.54 -17.20 -1.87
C GLN A 345 -5.87 -15.99 -1.18
N SER A 346 -5.82 -15.90 0.15
CA SER A 346 -5.32 -14.68 0.83
C SER A 346 -3.83 -14.45 0.58
N GLY A 347 -2.98 -15.47 0.72
CA GLY A 347 -1.56 -15.26 0.46
C GLY A 347 -1.17 -15.36 -1.03
N ARG A 348 -2.07 -15.76 -1.92
CA ARG A 348 -1.90 -15.50 -3.38
C ARG A 348 -2.14 -14.03 -3.68
N ASN A 349 -3.13 -13.42 -3.04
CA ASN A 349 -3.35 -11.98 -3.12
C ASN A 349 -2.17 -11.23 -2.53
N GLY A 350 -1.72 -11.60 -1.33
CA GLY A 350 -0.51 -11.06 -0.68
C GLY A 350 0.75 -11.20 -1.53
N GLU A 351 1.03 -12.40 -2.06
CA GLU A 351 2.16 -12.64 -2.98
C GLU A 351 2.11 -11.72 -4.20
N ASN A 352 0.94 -11.63 -4.85
CA ASN A 352 0.76 -10.82 -6.06
C ASN A 352 0.96 -9.34 -5.77
N VAL A 353 0.47 -8.86 -4.63
CA VAL A 353 0.61 -7.47 -4.19
C VAL A 353 2.07 -7.12 -3.94
N ILE A 354 2.81 -7.92 -3.15
CA ILE A 354 4.25 -7.69 -2.90
C ILE A 354 5.03 -7.68 -4.22
N ARG A 355 4.73 -8.62 -5.12
CA ARG A 355 5.37 -8.67 -6.44
C ARG A 355 5.10 -7.39 -7.25
N LYS A 356 3.88 -6.84 -7.18
CA LYS A 356 3.52 -5.58 -7.86
C LYS A 356 4.20 -4.37 -7.23
N TYR A 357 4.38 -4.33 -5.91
CA TYR A 357 5.16 -3.28 -5.23
C TYR A 357 6.61 -3.27 -5.69
N ILE A 358 7.29 -4.42 -5.64
CA ILE A 358 8.71 -4.51 -6.07
C ILE A 358 8.86 -4.12 -7.54
N ARG A 359 7.88 -4.47 -8.39
CA ARG A 359 7.89 -4.11 -9.81
C ARG A 359 7.46 -2.67 -10.08
N GLY A 360 6.88 -1.95 -9.12
CA GLY A 360 6.35 -0.60 -9.34
C GLY A 360 5.11 -0.56 -10.23
N VAL A 361 4.30 -1.63 -10.23
CA VAL A 361 3.01 -1.69 -10.93
C VAL A 361 1.87 -1.20 -10.04
N LEU A 362 2.06 -1.22 -8.73
CA LEU A 362 1.08 -0.81 -7.73
C LEU A 362 1.75 0.17 -6.76
N ASP A 363 1.08 1.26 -6.40
CA ASP A 363 1.53 2.15 -5.34
C ASP A 363 1.33 1.46 -3.99
N VAL A 364 2.35 1.49 -3.13
CA VAL A 364 2.16 1.11 -1.72
C VAL A 364 1.47 2.29 -1.04
N ASP A 365 0.28 2.08 -0.50
CA ASP A 365 -0.40 3.10 0.29
C ASP A 365 0.37 3.39 1.60
N ARG A 366 0.05 4.52 2.24
CA ARG A 366 0.74 5.01 3.43
C ARG A 366 0.73 4.00 4.57
N THR A 367 -0.44 3.47 4.90
CA THR A 367 -0.66 2.55 6.01
C THR A 367 0.11 1.25 5.78
N THR A 368 0.00 0.68 4.58
CA THR A 368 0.75 -0.51 4.18
C THR A 368 2.26 -0.29 4.21
N LEU A 369 2.74 0.86 3.73
CA LEU A 369 4.16 1.20 3.79
C LEU A 369 4.66 1.22 5.24
N ILE A 370 3.95 1.91 6.15
CA ILE A 370 4.30 1.96 7.58
C ILE A 370 4.38 0.54 8.16
N CYS A 371 3.37 -0.30 7.92
CA CYS A 371 3.33 -1.66 8.44
C CYS A 371 4.52 -2.50 7.94
N PHE A 372 4.91 -2.38 6.67
CA PHE A 372 6.07 -3.08 6.13
C PHE A 372 7.40 -2.53 6.66
N LEU A 373 7.52 -1.21 6.86
CA LEU A 373 8.73 -0.62 7.45
C LEU A 373 8.94 -1.11 8.88
N LEU A 374 7.89 -1.16 9.70
CA LEU A 374 7.95 -1.74 11.05
C LEU A 374 8.36 -3.21 11.02
N PHE A 375 7.72 -4.01 10.17
CA PHE A 375 8.05 -5.43 9.99
C PHE A 375 9.51 -5.65 9.56
N PHE A 376 9.99 -4.95 8.54
CA PHE A 376 11.36 -5.12 8.08
C PHE A 376 12.37 -4.65 9.13
N SER A 377 12.06 -3.60 9.88
CA SER A 377 12.97 -3.03 10.88
C SER A 377 13.07 -3.89 12.14
N SER A 378 11.99 -4.54 12.58
CA SER A 378 11.98 -5.35 13.82
C SER A 378 12.96 -6.53 13.79
N GLY A 379 13.23 -7.06 12.60
CA GLY A 379 14.12 -8.20 12.39
C GLY A 379 15.49 -7.86 11.79
N THR A 380 15.91 -6.60 11.83
CA THR A 380 17.11 -6.11 11.12
C THR A 380 17.98 -5.23 12.02
N GLU A 381 19.28 -5.52 12.10
CA GLU A 381 20.25 -4.59 12.70
C GLU A 381 20.51 -3.46 11.70
N LEU A 382 19.75 -2.37 11.85
CA LEU A 382 19.85 -1.20 10.96
C LEU A 382 21.01 -0.28 11.37
N PRO A 383 21.68 0.38 10.41
CA PRO A 383 22.56 1.50 10.70
C PRO A 383 21.83 2.58 11.53
N PRO A 384 22.51 3.29 12.44
CA PRO A 384 21.89 4.28 13.33
C PRO A 384 20.99 5.30 12.60
N GLU A 385 21.37 5.74 11.41
CA GLU A 385 20.64 6.68 10.57
C GLU A 385 19.42 6.09 9.84
N GLU A 386 19.30 4.76 9.81
CA GLU A 386 18.18 4.02 9.21
C GLU A 386 17.22 3.44 10.25
N VAL A 387 17.60 3.44 11.54
CA VAL A 387 16.73 3.01 12.64
C VAL A 387 15.39 3.75 12.56
N LEU A 388 14.31 3.00 12.63
CA LEU A 388 12.96 3.51 12.43
C LEU A 388 12.45 4.21 13.71
N SER A 389 12.93 5.41 13.97
CA SER A 389 12.35 6.34 14.95
C SER A 389 11.12 7.06 14.38
N ARG A 390 10.34 7.73 15.24
CA ARG A 390 9.24 8.62 14.80
C ARG A 390 9.73 9.63 13.76
N GLU A 391 10.79 10.37 14.08
CA GLU A 391 11.39 11.36 13.19
C GLU A 391 11.81 10.73 11.86
N ARG A 392 12.37 9.52 11.89
CA ARG A 392 12.75 8.81 10.68
C ARG A 392 11.53 8.44 9.84
N LEU A 393 10.48 7.93 10.47
CA LEU A 393 9.25 7.55 9.80
C LEU A 393 8.56 8.77 9.17
N ASP A 394 8.45 9.89 9.89
CA ASP A 394 7.91 11.14 9.37
C ASP A 394 8.69 11.63 8.15
N ASN A 395 10.03 11.62 8.22
CA ASN A 395 10.88 11.96 7.07
C ASN A 395 10.64 11.04 5.87
N ILE A 396 10.49 9.73 6.08
CA ILE A 396 10.18 8.77 5.00
C ILE A 396 8.82 9.09 4.38
N LEU A 397 7.81 9.34 5.20
CA LEU A 397 6.45 9.66 4.75
C LEU A 397 6.43 10.94 3.92
N GLU A 398 7.09 11.99 4.39
CA GLU A 398 7.21 13.25 3.65
C GLU A 398 7.91 13.08 2.30
N GLU A 399 9.01 12.29 2.25
CA GLU A 399 9.70 12.01 0.98
C GLU A 399 8.85 11.19 0.01
N CYS A 400 7.89 10.41 0.50
CA CYS A 400 6.89 9.71 -0.30
C CYS A 400 5.71 10.59 -0.73
N GLY A 401 5.62 11.83 -0.23
CA GLY A 401 4.49 12.74 -0.46
C GLY A 401 3.27 12.41 0.41
N PHE A 402 3.46 11.66 1.49
CA PHE A 402 2.48 11.42 2.53
C PHE A 402 2.59 12.50 3.63
N TYR A 403 1.54 12.61 4.45
CA TYR A 403 1.57 13.40 5.67
C TYR A 403 2.29 12.63 6.78
N ALA A 404 2.98 13.36 7.66
CA ALA A 404 3.63 12.85 8.86
C ALA A 404 2.62 12.20 9.83
N LEU A 405 3.09 11.48 10.83
CA LEU A 405 2.25 10.89 11.87
C LEU A 405 1.57 11.98 12.70
N ASP A 406 0.28 11.79 12.90
CA ASP A 406 -0.61 12.74 13.56
C ASP A 406 -1.48 12.00 14.59
N ASN A 407 -1.29 12.30 15.87
CA ASN A 407 -1.97 11.61 16.97
C ASN A 407 -3.50 11.85 17.01
N GLU A 408 -4.03 12.78 16.21
CA GLU A 408 -5.47 12.92 16.03
C GLU A 408 -6.07 11.83 15.12
N ARG A 409 -5.23 11.08 14.40
CA ARG A 409 -5.65 10.01 13.49
C ARG A 409 -5.50 8.66 14.17
N GLU A 410 -6.59 7.90 14.19
CA GLU A 410 -6.68 6.62 14.91
C GLU A 410 -5.54 5.64 14.57
N PHE A 411 -5.20 5.48 13.29
CA PHE A 411 -4.09 4.60 12.89
C PHE A 411 -2.72 5.14 13.31
N ASP A 412 -2.50 6.45 13.23
CA ASP A 412 -1.21 7.06 13.55
C ASP A 412 -0.95 7.04 15.05
N ASP A 413 -1.99 7.29 15.85
CA ASP A 413 -1.95 7.15 17.30
C ASP A 413 -1.55 5.72 17.70
N PHE A 414 -2.19 4.71 17.08
CA PHE A 414 -1.79 3.30 17.24
C PHE A 414 -0.31 3.07 16.92
N ILE A 415 0.19 3.60 15.80
CA ILE A 415 1.60 3.43 15.41
C ILE A 415 2.56 4.10 16.40
N LEU A 416 2.24 5.31 16.86
CA LEU A 416 3.04 6.04 17.83
C LEU A 416 3.16 5.26 19.14
N TYR A 417 2.05 4.75 19.69
CA TYR A 417 2.08 3.91 20.88
C TYR A 417 2.78 2.58 20.65
N TYR A 418 2.57 1.93 19.50
CA TYR A 418 3.24 0.67 19.17
C TYR A 418 4.77 0.82 19.15
N MET A 419 5.29 1.93 18.62
CA MET A 419 6.73 2.19 18.55
C MET A 419 7.37 2.50 19.91
N GLU A 420 6.60 3.01 20.87
CA GLU A 420 7.06 3.39 22.21
C GLU A 420 6.75 2.33 23.29
N ALA A 421 5.94 1.33 22.97
CA ALA A 421 5.54 0.28 23.90
C ALA A 421 6.73 -0.57 24.39
N GLU A 422 6.77 -0.86 25.69
CA GLU A 422 7.74 -1.81 26.27
C GLU A 422 7.54 -3.23 25.71
N ASP A 423 6.28 -3.60 25.49
CA ASP A 423 5.87 -4.85 24.84
C ASP A 423 4.91 -4.56 23.66
N PRO A 424 5.45 -4.28 22.46
CA PRO A 424 4.64 -4.00 21.28
C PRO A 424 3.74 -5.18 20.87
N ALA A 425 4.12 -6.42 21.20
CA ALA A 425 3.33 -7.59 20.86
C ALA A 425 2.05 -7.66 21.70
N SER A 426 2.16 -7.47 23.02
CA SER A 426 0.98 -7.41 23.90
C SER A 426 0.09 -6.22 23.55
N TYR A 427 0.67 -5.03 23.31
CA TYR A 427 -0.09 -3.86 22.89
C TYR A 427 -0.86 -4.10 21.58
N LEU A 428 -0.23 -4.74 20.60
CA LEU A 428 -0.89 -5.10 19.34
C LEU A 428 -2.10 -6.02 19.55
N VAL A 429 -1.94 -7.05 20.39
CA VAL A 429 -3.04 -7.99 20.71
C VAL A 429 -4.20 -7.24 21.37
N ASP A 430 -3.91 -6.43 22.39
CA ASP A 430 -4.94 -5.66 23.11
C ASP A 430 -5.69 -4.69 22.19
N GLU A 431 -4.96 -4.00 21.30
CA GLU A 431 -5.58 -3.05 20.38
C GLU A 431 -6.45 -3.74 19.33
N VAL A 432 -5.96 -4.83 18.73
CA VAL A 432 -6.75 -5.62 17.78
C VAL A 432 -7.99 -6.22 18.45
N MET A 433 -7.86 -6.65 19.71
CA MET A 433 -8.98 -7.09 20.53
C MET A 433 -10.00 -5.98 20.80
N ARG A 434 -9.55 -4.75 21.07
CA ARG A 434 -10.41 -3.57 21.23
C ARG A 434 -11.27 -3.33 19.98
N TYR A 435 -10.68 -3.40 18.79
CA TYR A 435 -11.44 -3.30 17.53
C TYR A 435 -12.46 -4.42 17.36
N ALA A 436 -12.07 -5.65 17.68
CA ALA A 436 -12.95 -6.81 17.59
C ALA A 436 -14.15 -6.69 18.54
N GLN A 437 -13.96 -6.17 19.76
CA GLN A 437 -15.04 -5.88 20.70
C GLN A 437 -15.99 -4.78 20.21
N MET A 438 -15.49 -3.83 19.42
CA MET A 438 -16.28 -2.78 18.76
C MET A 438 -16.93 -3.25 17.45
N GLU A 439 -16.85 -4.55 17.12
CA GLU A 439 -17.37 -5.14 15.88
C GLU A 439 -16.78 -4.52 14.60
N LYS A 440 -15.50 -4.11 14.67
CA LYS A 440 -14.77 -3.49 13.56
C LYS A 440 -13.49 -4.25 13.24
N ASN A 441 -13.14 -4.31 11.97
CA ASN A 441 -11.81 -4.77 11.56
C ASN A 441 -10.74 -3.83 12.10
N SER A 442 -9.61 -4.40 12.52
CA SER A 442 -8.45 -3.59 12.90
C SER A 442 -7.91 -2.83 11.68
N PRO A 443 -7.19 -1.71 11.89
CA PRO A 443 -6.54 -0.95 10.81
C PRO A 443 -5.52 -1.76 9.99
N LEU A 444 -5.08 -2.91 10.51
CA LEU A 444 -4.13 -3.82 9.86
C LEU A 444 -4.81 -4.78 8.86
N TYR A 445 -6.11 -5.02 9.03
CA TYR A 445 -6.81 -6.04 8.26
C TYR A 445 -6.90 -5.64 6.79
N LYS A 446 -6.29 -6.44 5.92
CA LYS A 446 -6.31 -6.30 4.46
C LYS A 446 -5.86 -4.94 3.93
N THR A 447 -5.10 -4.16 4.70
CA THR A 447 -4.58 -2.84 4.28
C THR A 447 -3.83 -2.93 2.94
N PHE A 448 -3.06 -4.01 2.73
CA PHE A 448 -2.33 -4.26 1.49
C PHE A 448 -3.21 -4.40 0.23
N LEU A 449 -4.52 -4.62 0.39
CA LEU A 449 -5.48 -4.64 -0.73
C LEU A 449 -6.04 -3.26 -1.06
N GLU A 450 -5.80 -2.26 -0.22
CA GLU A 450 -6.26 -0.88 -0.44
C GLU A 450 -5.37 -0.14 -1.43
N SER A 451 -4.11 -0.56 -1.56
CA SER A 451 -3.14 -0.09 -2.55
C SER A 451 -3.69 -0.11 -3.98
N ARG A 452 -3.47 0.99 -4.72
CA ARG A 452 -3.97 1.20 -6.09
C ARG A 452 -2.85 1.68 -7.00
N SER A 453 -3.08 1.64 -8.31
CA SER A 453 -2.20 2.32 -9.27
C SER A 453 -2.80 3.69 -9.56
N MET A 454 -2.12 4.74 -9.11
CA MET A 454 -2.56 6.13 -9.33
C MET A 454 -2.65 6.45 -10.83
N GLU A 455 -1.72 5.93 -11.64
CA GLU A 455 -1.77 6.08 -13.09
C GLU A 455 -3.04 5.44 -13.68
N GLU A 456 -3.41 4.22 -13.26
CA GLU A 456 -4.65 3.58 -13.72
C GLU A 456 -5.90 4.31 -13.22
N GLU A 457 -5.85 4.95 -12.05
CA GLU A 457 -6.96 5.78 -11.56
C GLU A 457 -7.17 7.01 -12.43
N TRP A 458 -6.08 7.70 -12.81
CA TRP A 458 -6.14 8.83 -13.73
C TRP A 458 -6.66 8.43 -15.11
N GLU A 459 -6.19 7.30 -15.65
CA GLU A 459 -6.66 6.78 -16.95
C GLU A 459 -8.17 6.46 -16.93
N LYS A 460 -8.69 5.89 -15.84
CA LYS A 460 -10.14 5.62 -15.67
C LYS A 460 -10.96 6.90 -15.64
N LEU A 461 -10.36 8.00 -15.19
CA LEU A 461 -11.01 9.31 -15.14
C LEU A 461 -10.99 10.04 -16.49
N GLY A 462 -10.37 9.44 -17.52
CA GLY A 462 -10.24 10.03 -18.85
C GLY A 462 -9.13 11.06 -18.94
N ILE A 463 -8.16 11.00 -18.03
CA ILE A 463 -6.96 11.82 -18.01
C ILE A 463 -5.77 11.01 -18.55
#